data_AF-A0A1X9TNZ6-F1
#
_entry.id   AF-A0A1X9TNZ6-F1
#
_cell.length_a   1.000
_cell.length_b   1.000
_cell.length_c   1.000
_cell.angle_alpha   90.00
_cell.angle_beta   90.00
_cell.angle_gamma   90.00
#
_symmetry.space_group_name_H-M   'P 1'
#
loop_
_entity.id
_entity.type
_entity.pdbx_description
1 polymer ?
#
loop_
_entity_poly.entity_id
_entity_poly.type
_entity_poly.pdbx_seq_one_letter_code
_entity_poly.pdbx_strand_id
1 'polypeptide(L)'
;MAKKTLTRAERNILWCERNIYIPEGKFVGQPLKMAEFMKDDFRAIFDNKHGTRRAIISRGRKNAKTVETAMLMLLYLIGPEAAPNSQLYSAARSRDQAAILFNLASKMCRMNPVLMQYVAIKDSAKEIHCPELGSYYRALSAEATTAYGFSPRFVAHDELGQVRGPRDPLYEALETATAAQDNPISIIISTQAPDASDLLSLLIDDGLTGADPRTVVRLQTAPEDIDPFSVEAIRLANPAFDVFMNQKEVLDMAASAKRLPSRQAEFENLVLNRRVEAKSPFVSQSVWHMNKEEPGELAGATVWGGLDLSSVSDLTALVLNTTQGDVHCKFWLPEEGLADKARNDRVPYDIWAKQGWLNTTPGKAIEYGFIARELRRVFDLCNVRALAFDRYNMRFLRPHLIDAGFTDVELERFVEFGQGFVSMSPALRELEAKLLGAQLKHGNHPILEMCAKNATVITDPAGNRKFVKGKSSGRIDGMVALAMSIGAQTSDEVEEQGDVNDFIYNFLSV
;
A
#
# COMPACT_ATOMS: atom_id res chain seq x y z
N MET A 1 -50.57 29.85 -12.03
CA MET A 1 -49.64 28.86 -11.45
C MET A 1 -48.51 29.62 -10.78
N ALA A 2 -48.32 29.48 -9.46
CA ALA A 2 -47.20 30.12 -8.77
C ALA A 2 -45.88 29.59 -9.35
N LYS A 3 -44.94 30.47 -9.71
CA LYS A 3 -43.58 30.06 -10.13
C LYS A 3 -42.95 29.29 -8.96
N LYS A 4 -42.70 27.99 -9.13
CA LYS A 4 -41.96 27.18 -8.16
C LYS A 4 -40.57 27.81 -7.98
N THR A 5 -40.26 28.31 -6.78
CA THR A 5 -38.93 28.80 -6.45
C THR A 5 -37.98 27.61 -6.43
N LEU A 6 -36.93 27.65 -7.25
CA LEU A 6 -35.91 26.61 -7.28
C LEU A 6 -35.09 26.66 -5.99
N THR A 7 -34.75 25.49 -5.46
CA THR A 7 -33.74 25.32 -4.40
C THR A 7 -32.35 25.75 -4.90
N ARG A 8 -31.39 25.93 -3.97
CA ARG A 8 -30.03 26.32 -4.33
C ARG A 8 -29.36 25.24 -5.15
N ALA A 9 -29.56 23.96 -4.78
CA ALA A 9 -29.07 22.84 -5.58
C ALA A 9 -29.73 22.78 -6.97
N GLU A 10 -31.06 22.88 -7.07
CA GLU A 10 -31.76 22.86 -8.38
C GLU A 10 -31.25 23.95 -9.32
N ARG A 11 -31.04 25.17 -8.80
CA ARG A 11 -30.45 26.29 -9.58
C ARG A 11 -29.06 25.94 -10.10
N ASN A 12 -28.20 25.37 -9.25
CA ASN A 12 -26.83 25.04 -9.59
C ASN A 12 -26.74 23.88 -10.59
N ILE A 13 -27.55 22.84 -10.40
CA ILE A 13 -27.68 21.70 -11.32
C ILE A 13 -28.11 22.22 -12.71
N LEU A 14 -29.14 23.05 -12.78
CA LEU A 14 -29.62 23.62 -14.04
C LEU A 14 -28.57 24.49 -14.74
N TRP A 15 -27.78 25.23 -13.97
CA TRP A 15 -26.68 26.01 -14.55
C TRP A 15 -25.62 25.09 -15.16
N CYS A 16 -25.22 24.02 -14.44
CA CYS A 16 -24.26 23.05 -14.97
C CYS A 16 -24.78 22.35 -16.23
N GLU A 17 -26.01 21.82 -16.22
CA GLU A 17 -26.59 21.09 -17.37
C GLU A 17 -26.79 21.99 -18.60
N ARG A 18 -26.92 23.31 -18.43
CA ARG A 18 -27.04 24.27 -19.54
C ARG A 18 -25.70 24.76 -20.09
N ASN A 19 -24.68 24.87 -19.25
CA ASN A 19 -23.45 25.57 -19.61
C ASN A 19 -22.23 24.65 -19.74
N ILE A 20 -22.28 23.43 -19.22
CA ILE A 20 -21.13 22.53 -19.21
C ILE A 20 -21.31 21.45 -20.26
N TYR A 21 -20.26 21.23 -21.05
CA TYR A 21 -20.12 20.08 -21.93
C TYR A 21 -19.14 19.09 -21.31
N ILE A 22 -19.33 17.81 -21.60
CA ILE A 22 -18.53 16.73 -21.03
C ILE A 22 -17.09 16.81 -21.60
N PRO A 23 -16.05 17.03 -20.76
CA PRO A 23 -14.72 17.37 -21.25
C PRO A 23 -13.91 16.18 -21.76
N GLU A 24 -14.20 14.97 -21.28
CA GLU A 24 -13.44 13.74 -21.55
C GLU A 24 -14.32 12.50 -21.43
N GLY A 25 -13.86 11.37 -21.99
CA GLY A 25 -14.52 10.07 -21.89
C GLY A 25 -15.56 9.82 -22.98
N LYS A 26 -16.41 8.81 -22.75
CA LYS A 26 -17.37 8.26 -23.74
C LYS A 26 -18.32 9.30 -24.35
N PHE A 27 -18.66 10.34 -23.58
CA PHE A 27 -19.65 11.34 -23.95
C PHE A 27 -19.04 12.71 -24.26
N VAL A 28 -17.74 12.76 -24.55
CA VAL A 28 -17.01 14.01 -24.81
C VAL A 28 -17.73 14.91 -25.82
N GLY A 29 -17.84 16.20 -25.50
CA GLY A 29 -18.49 17.21 -26.34
C GLY A 29 -20.02 17.21 -26.30
N GLN A 30 -20.66 16.27 -25.62
CA GLN A 30 -22.12 16.30 -25.41
C GLN A 30 -22.47 17.27 -24.26
N PRO A 31 -23.65 17.91 -24.30
CA PRO A 31 -24.17 18.67 -23.17
C PRO A 31 -24.21 17.79 -21.91
N LEU A 32 -23.81 18.34 -20.77
CA LEU A 32 -23.85 17.62 -19.51
C LEU A 32 -25.29 17.30 -19.13
N LYS A 33 -25.58 16.01 -18.96
CA LYS A 33 -26.72 15.53 -18.18
C LYS A 33 -26.20 14.94 -16.88
N MET A 34 -26.46 15.62 -15.77
CA MET A 34 -25.88 15.24 -14.48
C MET A 34 -26.51 13.92 -14.01
N ALA A 35 -25.68 12.97 -13.58
CA ALA A 35 -26.14 11.70 -13.05
C ALA A 35 -26.84 11.91 -11.69
N GLU A 36 -27.81 11.06 -11.34
CA GLU A 36 -28.65 11.29 -10.15
C GLU A 36 -27.83 11.34 -8.85
N PHE A 37 -26.84 10.46 -8.70
CA PHE A 37 -25.98 10.49 -7.51
C PHE A 37 -25.20 11.81 -7.35
N MET A 38 -24.85 12.47 -8.47
CA MET A 38 -24.19 13.79 -8.44
C MET A 38 -25.20 14.89 -8.09
N LYS A 39 -26.46 14.75 -8.53
CA LYS A 39 -27.55 15.63 -8.10
C LYS A 39 -27.80 15.50 -6.60
N ASP A 40 -27.73 14.28 -6.06
CA ASP A 40 -27.83 14.03 -4.62
C ASP A 40 -26.67 14.66 -3.84
N ASP A 41 -25.44 14.57 -4.37
CA ASP A 41 -24.29 15.24 -3.78
C ASP A 41 -24.49 16.78 -3.78
N PHE A 42 -24.98 17.35 -4.89
CA PHE A 42 -25.32 18.79 -4.96
C PHE A 42 -26.42 19.18 -3.97
N ARG A 43 -27.49 18.38 -3.83
CA ARG A 43 -28.56 18.61 -2.84
C ARG A 43 -28.00 18.58 -1.42
N ALA A 44 -27.18 17.58 -1.10
CA ALA A 44 -26.55 17.47 0.21
C ALA A 44 -25.64 18.67 0.52
N ILE A 45 -24.90 19.18 -0.47
CA ILE A 45 -24.00 20.32 -0.30
C ILE A 45 -24.77 21.65 -0.19
N PHE A 46 -25.65 21.95 -1.15
CA PHE A 46 -26.22 23.28 -1.30
C PHE A 46 -27.52 23.50 -0.52
N ASP A 47 -28.30 22.46 -0.26
CA ASP A 47 -29.57 22.54 0.46
C ASP A 47 -29.45 22.10 1.94
N ASN A 48 -28.23 21.92 2.44
CA ASN A 48 -27.99 21.73 3.87
C ASN A 48 -28.51 22.95 4.65
N LYS A 49 -29.50 22.72 5.53
CA LYS A 49 -30.13 23.76 6.36
C LYS A 49 -29.17 24.53 7.28
N HIS A 50 -28.04 23.92 7.64
CA HIS A 50 -27.01 24.56 8.47
C HIS A 50 -25.93 25.29 7.65
N GLY A 51 -25.99 25.18 6.32
CA GLY A 51 -24.94 25.61 5.41
C GLY A 51 -23.72 24.70 5.45
N THR A 52 -23.20 24.34 4.28
CA THR A 52 -22.04 23.45 4.18
C THR A 52 -20.73 24.24 4.21
N ARG A 53 -19.88 23.96 5.20
CA ARG A 53 -18.49 24.43 5.24
C ARG A 53 -17.55 23.42 4.59
N ARG A 54 -17.78 22.13 4.86
CA ARG A 54 -16.93 21.04 4.37
C ARG A 54 -17.79 19.97 3.70
N ALA A 55 -17.42 19.55 2.51
CA ALA A 55 -18.02 18.41 1.83
C ALA A 55 -16.94 17.37 1.52
N ILE A 56 -17.10 16.15 2.01
CA ILE A 56 -16.19 15.04 1.78
C ILE A 56 -16.89 14.05 0.84
N ILE A 57 -16.36 13.87 -0.36
CA ILE A 57 -16.89 12.94 -1.37
C ILE A 57 -15.86 11.83 -1.57
N SER A 58 -16.14 10.66 -0.97
CA SER A 58 -15.28 9.48 -1.01
C SER A 58 -15.99 8.34 -1.73
N ARG A 59 -15.43 7.90 -2.85
CA ARG A 59 -15.93 6.79 -3.67
C ARG A 59 -14.82 6.20 -4.53
N GLY A 60 -15.07 5.06 -5.19
CA GLY A 60 -14.08 4.39 -6.05
C GLY A 60 -13.54 5.28 -7.18
N ARG A 61 -12.44 4.85 -7.81
CA ARG A 61 -11.88 5.48 -9.01
C ARG A 61 -12.91 5.45 -10.14
N LYS A 62 -12.77 6.41 -11.07
CA LYS A 62 -13.64 6.54 -12.26
C LYS A 62 -15.13 6.84 -11.97
N ASN A 63 -15.49 7.30 -10.77
CA ASN A 63 -16.81 7.86 -10.43
C ASN A 63 -16.88 9.41 -10.57
N ALA A 64 -16.13 9.99 -11.52
CA ALA A 64 -16.21 11.41 -11.88
C ALA A 64 -16.05 12.46 -10.75
N LYS A 65 -15.42 12.12 -9.61
CA LYS A 65 -15.23 13.05 -8.46
C LYS A 65 -14.58 14.39 -8.87
N THR A 66 -13.49 14.33 -9.64
CA THR A 66 -12.78 15.54 -10.08
C THR A 66 -13.58 16.34 -11.12
N VAL A 67 -14.37 15.66 -11.97
CA VAL A 67 -15.30 16.32 -12.90
C VAL A 67 -16.37 17.08 -12.10
N GLU A 68 -16.94 16.45 -11.08
CA GLU A 68 -17.89 17.10 -10.18
C GLU A 68 -17.30 18.31 -9.46
N THR A 69 -16.07 18.19 -8.96
CA THR A 69 -15.38 19.28 -8.28
C THR A 69 -15.05 20.43 -9.24
N ALA A 70 -14.74 20.15 -10.50
CA ALA A 70 -14.58 21.19 -11.52
C ALA A 70 -15.90 21.95 -11.77
N MET A 71 -17.05 21.26 -11.75
CA MET A 71 -18.36 21.91 -11.84
C MET A 71 -18.64 22.80 -10.63
N LEU A 72 -18.39 22.29 -9.42
CA LEU A 72 -18.51 23.07 -8.18
C LEU A 72 -17.61 24.32 -8.23
N MET A 73 -16.36 24.18 -8.67
CA MET A 73 -15.45 25.31 -8.81
C MET A 73 -15.99 26.36 -9.80
N LEU A 74 -16.48 25.94 -10.97
CA LEU A 74 -17.05 26.87 -11.97
C LEU A 74 -18.30 27.59 -11.47
N LEU A 75 -19.13 26.95 -10.64
CA LEU A 75 -20.28 27.61 -10.01
C LEU A 75 -19.84 28.80 -9.15
N TYR A 76 -18.72 28.67 -8.43
CA TYR A 76 -18.15 29.71 -7.56
C TYR A 76 -17.28 30.71 -8.32
N LEU A 77 -16.75 30.35 -9.50
CA LEU A 77 -15.92 31.25 -10.30
C LEU A 77 -16.75 32.18 -11.18
N ILE A 78 -17.76 31.63 -11.87
CA ILE A 78 -18.55 32.33 -12.91
C ILE A 78 -20.05 31.99 -12.89
N GLY A 79 -20.47 31.06 -12.03
CA GLY A 79 -21.85 30.61 -11.96
C GLY A 79 -22.69 31.31 -10.90
N PRO A 80 -23.83 30.71 -10.50
CA PRO A 80 -24.76 31.29 -9.55
C PRO A 80 -24.24 31.43 -8.10
N GLU A 81 -23.08 30.84 -7.79
CA GLU A 81 -22.41 30.94 -6.49
C GLU A 81 -21.26 31.97 -6.48
N ALA A 82 -20.98 32.57 -7.64
CA ALA A 82 -19.90 33.51 -7.82
C ALA A 82 -20.13 34.81 -7.03
N ALA A 83 -19.04 35.41 -6.58
CA ALA A 83 -19.04 36.68 -5.89
C ALA A 83 -17.78 37.48 -6.22
N PRO A 84 -17.82 38.82 -6.13
CA PRO A 84 -16.67 39.65 -6.46
C PRO A 84 -15.41 39.30 -5.67
N ASN A 85 -14.26 39.39 -6.33
CA ASN A 85 -12.91 39.22 -5.79
C ASN A 85 -12.69 37.88 -5.07
N SER A 86 -13.36 36.82 -5.51
CA SER A 86 -13.24 35.49 -4.92
C SER A 86 -11.92 34.82 -5.32
N GLN A 87 -11.25 34.24 -4.34
CA GLN A 87 -10.08 33.38 -4.53
C GLN A 87 -10.50 31.92 -4.42
N LEU A 88 -10.18 31.12 -5.43
CA LEU A 88 -10.48 29.69 -5.48
C LEU A 88 -9.19 28.91 -5.67
N TYR A 89 -9.02 27.81 -4.94
CA TYR A 89 -7.84 26.96 -5.09
C TYR A 89 -8.21 25.49 -5.19
N SER A 90 -7.37 24.74 -5.90
CA SER A 90 -7.25 23.30 -5.67
C SER A 90 -5.87 23.00 -5.11
N ALA A 91 -5.77 21.95 -4.32
CA ALA A 91 -4.56 21.50 -3.67
C ALA A 91 -4.36 20.01 -3.96
N ALA A 92 -3.15 19.67 -4.39
CA ALA A 92 -2.73 18.29 -4.59
C ALA A 92 -1.25 18.11 -4.21
N ARG A 93 -0.81 16.85 -4.09
CA ARG A 93 0.56 16.51 -3.67
C ARG A 93 1.60 16.85 -4.73
N SER A 94 1.28 16.65 -6.01
CA SER A 94 2.16 16.99 -7.13
C SER A 94 1.56 18.08 -8.03
N ARG A 95 2.42 18.76 -8.80
CA ARG A 95 1.99 19.72 -9.83
C ARG A 95 1.12 19.07 -10.90
N ASP A 96 1.43 17.83 -11.28
CA ASP A 96 0.68 17.09 -12.29
C ASP A 96 -0.73 16.75 -11.80
N GLN A 97 -0.88 16.33 -10.54
CA GLN A 97 -2.19 16.11 -9.93
C GLN A 97 -2.98 17.41 -9.83
N ALA A 98 -2.33 18.51 -9.40
CA ALA A 98 -2.97 19.82 -9.30
C ALA A 98 -3.49 20.32 -10.66
N ALA A 99 -2.83 19.94 -11.76
CA ALA A 99 -3.25 20.30 -13.10
C ALA A 99 -4.52 19.57 -13.58
N ILE A 100 -4.91 18.42 -12.99
CA ILE A 100 -6.05 17.62 -13.47
C ILE A 100 -7.36 18.42 -13.38
N LEU A 101 -7.65 19.00 -12.22
CA LEU A 101 -8.87 19.79 -12.02
C LEU A 101 -8.88 21.03 -12.93
N PHE A 102 -7.75 21.73 -13.04
CA PHE A 102 -7.58 22.86 -13.97
C PHE A 102 -7.87 22.45 -15.43
N ASN A 103 -7.30 21.33 -15.87
CA ASN A 103 -7.44 20.84 -17.24
C ASN A 103 -8.91 20.49 -17.55
N LEU A 104 -9.62 19.86 -16.61
CA LEU A 104 -11.05 19.56 -16.77
C LEU A 104 -11.88 20.85 -16.86
N ALA A 105 -11.69 21.78 -15.93
CA ALA A 105 -12.45 23.04 -15.92
C ALA A 105 -12.16 23.91 -17.16
N SER A 106 -10.89 24.02 -17.55
CA SER A 106 -10.52 24.78 -18.75
C SER A 106 -11.10 24.17 -20.04
N LYS A 107 -11.17 22.84 -20.15
CA LYS A 107 -11.87 22.16 -21.25
C LYS A 107 -13.37 22.46 -21.23
N MET A 108 -14.02 22.38 -20.06
CA MET A 108 -15.44 22.73 -19.93
C MET A 108 -15.73 24.16 -20.39
N CYS A 109 -14.89 25.13 -20.00
CA CYS A 109 -15.01 26.52 -20.46
C CYS A 109 -14.81 26.62 -21.98
N ARG A 110 -13.72 26.05 -22.52
CA ARG A 110 -13.40 26.10 -23.96
C ARG A 110 -14.47 25.48 -24.85
N MET A 111 -15.18 24.46 -24.36
CA MET A 111 -16.28 23.82 -25.09
C MET A 111 -17.57 24.66 -25.14
N ASN A 112 -17.70 25.70 -24.31
CA ASN A 112 -18.83 26.61 -24.34
C ASN A 112 -18.37 28.04 -24.73
N PRO A 113 -18.66 28.47 -25.98
CA PRO A 113 -18.31 29.82 -26.45
C PRO A 113 -18.85 30.96 -25.59
N VAL A 114 -19.98 30.76 -24.89
CA VAL A 114 -20.53 31.75 -23.96
C VAL A 114 -19.67 31.87 -22.72
N LEU A 115 -19.26 30.76 -22.09
CA LEU A 115 -18.39 30.80 -20.92
C LEU A 115 -17.04 31.46 -21.23
N MET A 116 -16.49 31.20 -22.41
CA MET A 116 -15.23 31.82 -22.87
C MET A 116 -15.27 33.34 -22.98
N GLN A 117 -16.44 33.97 -23.07
CA GLN A 117 -16.56 35.43 -23.05
C GLN A 117 -16.29 36.01 -21.66
N TYR A 118 -16.47 35.21 -20.61
CA TYR A 118 -16.37 35.65 -19.21
C TYR A 118 -15.09 35.18 -18.51
N VAL A 119 -14.32 34.27 -19.13
CA VAL A 119 -13.09 33.72 -18.54
C VAL A 119 -11.84 33.92 -19.38
N ALA A 120 -10.72 34.17 -18.70
CA ALA A 120 -9.39 34.13 -19.27
C ALA A 120 -8.60 32.96 -18.66
N ILE A 121 -8.12 32.05 -19.51
CA ILE A 121 -7.38 30.85 -19.09
C ILE A 121 -5.87 31.07 -19.29
N LYS A 122 -5.08 30.81 -18.26
CA LYS A 122 -3.61 30.84 -18.30
C LYS A 122 -3.05 29.43 -18.05
N ASP A 123 -2.78 28.69 -19.12
CA ASP A 123 -2.36 27.28 -19.02
C ASP A 123 -1.02 27.05 -18.34
N SER A 124 -0.07 27.98 -18.48
CA SER A 124 1.26 27.88 -17.86
C SER A 124 1.20 28.01 -16.34
N ALA A 125 0.36 28.93 -15.86
CA ALA A 125 0.15 29.18 -14.42
C ALA A 125 -0.93 28.27 -13.81
N LYS A 126 -1.69 27.54 -14.64
CA LYS A 126 -2.85 26.74 -14.22
C LYS A 126 -3.91 27.58 -13.52
N GLU A 127 -4.24 28.72 -14.13
CA GLU A 127 -5.20 29.69 -13.59
C GLU A 127 -6.37 29.94 -14.54
N ILE A 128 -7.56 30.19 -13.98
CA ILE A 128 -8.75 30.64 -14.70
C ILE A 128 -9.25 31.90 -14.02
N HIS A 129 -9.34 33.00 -14.75
CA HIS A 129 -9.75 34.31 -14.24
C HIS A 129 -11.14 34.66 -14.77
N CYS A 130 -11.99 35.25 -13.94
CA CYS A 130 -13.19 35.97 -14.37
C CYS A 130 -12.93 37.47 -14.16
N PRO A 131 -12.52 38.21 -15.22
CA PRO A 131 -12.11 39.61 -15.07
C PRO A 131 -13.22 40.52 -14.54
N GLU A 132 -14.46 40.32 -15.00
CA GLU A 132 -15.62 41.12 -14.58
C GLU A 132 -15.87 41.04 -13.07
N LEU A 133 -15.66 39.85 -12.48
CA LEU A 133 -15.82 39.63 -11.05
C LEU A 133 -14.52 39.83 -10.26
N GLY A 134 -13.38 40.08 -10.91
CA GLY A 134 -12.06 40.08 -10.25
C GLY A 134 -11.70 38.75 -9.56
N SER A 135 -12.39 37.66 -9.91
CA SER A 135 -12.26 36.37 -9.26
C SER A 135 -11.32 35.46 -10.04
N TYR A 136 -10.63 34.56 -9.35
CA TYR A 136 -9.73 33.63 -10.02
C TYR A 136 -9.66 32.28 -9.30
N TYR A 137 -9.37 31.26 -10.11
CA TYR A 137 -8.96 29.94 -9.67
C TYR A 137 -7.47 29.73 -9.94
N ARG A 138 -6.77 29.08 -9.01
CA ARG A 138 -5.38 28.64 -9.18
C ARG A 138 -5.15 27.25 -8.60
N ALA A 139 -4.47 26.39 -9.36
CA ALA A 139 -4.00 25.10 -8.86
C ALA A 139 -2.73 25.26 -8.00
N LEU A 140 -2.74 24.69 -6.80
CA LEU A 140 -1.63 24.72 -5.84
C LEU A 140 -1.03 23.32 -5.67
N SER A 141 0.30 23.26 -5.57
CA SER A 141 1.05 22.06 -5.20
C SER A 141 1.71 22.26 -3.83
N ALA A 142 1.96 21.17 -3.10
CA ALA A 142 2.63 21.23 -1.79
C ALA A 142 3.95 22.03 -1.79
N GLU A 143 4.74 21.96 -2.85
CA GLU A 143 6.00 22.70 -3.01
C GLU A 143 5.85 24.23 -3.13
N ALA A 144 4.64 24.73 -3.44
CA ALA A 144 4.38 26.13 -3.72
C ALA A 144 3.84 26.92 -2.49
N THR A 145 3.83 26.30 -1.32
CA THR A 145 3.10 26.76 -0.11
C THR A 145 3.81 27.80 0.75
N THR A 146 4.94 28.34 0.31
CA THR A 146 5.76 29.29 1.08
C THR A 146 5.20 30.73 1.15
N ALA A 147 4.00 31.00 0.62
CA ALA A 147 3.38 32.33 0.65
C ALA A 147 2.03 32.31 1.41
N TYR A 148 2.08 32.52 2.73
CA TYR A 148 0.90 32.59 3.60
C TYR A 148 0.24 33.98 3.50
N GLY A 149 -0.89 34.06 2.79
CA GLY A 149 -1.74 35.27 2.70
C GLY A 149 -3.05 35.07 1.92
N PHE A 150 -3.50 33.83 1.74
CA PHE A 150 -4.69 33.52 0.95
C PHE A 150 -5.99 33.81 1.72
N SER A 151 -7.06 34.12 0.99
CA SER A 151 -8.42 34.26 1.53
C SER A 151 -9.42 33.48 0.66
N PRO A 152 -9.36 32.14 0.69
CA PRO A 152 -10.12 31.32 -0.22
C PRO A 152 -11.60 31.22 0.15
N ARG A 153 -12.47 31.47 -0.84
CA ARG A 153 -13.92 31.19 -0.75
C ARG A 153 -14.26 29.75 -1.13
N PHE A 154 -13.43 29.14 -1.97
CA PHE A 154 -13.54 27.75 -2.39
C PHE A 154 -12.16 27.08 -2.34
N VAL A 155 -12.09 25.92 -1.69
CA VAL A 155 -10.91 25.07 -1.70
C VAL A 155 -11.31 23.67 -2.14
N ALA A 156 -10.57 23.08 -3.07
CA ALA A 156 -10.68 21.68 -3.43
C ALA A 156 -9.41 20.92 -3.03
N HIS A 157 -9.54 19.91 -2.18
CA HIS A 157 -8.46 18.99 -1.84
C HIS A 157 -8.64 17.71 -2.66
N ASP A 158 -7.82 17.51 -3.69
CA ASP A 158 -7.88 16.32 -4.54
C ASP A 158 -6.91 15.24 -4.03
N GLU A 159 -7.35 13.98 -4.11
CA GLU A 159 -6.62 12.79 -3.67
C GLU A 159 -6.12 12.83 -2.21
N LEU A 160 -6.88 13.46 -1.28
CA LEU A 160 -6.46 13.62 0.13
C LEU A 160 -6.16 12.28 0.86
N GLY A 161 -6.74 11.16 0.43
CA GLY A 161 -6.45 9.81 0.95
C GLY A 161 -5.04 9.29 0.68
N GLN A 162 -4.23 10.03 -0.10
CA GLN A 162 -2.79 9.78 -0.26
C GLN A 162 -1.95 10.38 0.88
N VAL A 163 -2.51 11.29 1.67
CA VAL A 163 -1.84 11.82 2.88
C VAL A 163 -1.69 10.67 3.87
N ARG A 164 -0.47 10.51 4.40
CA ARG A 164 -0.13 9.52 5.43
C ARG A 164 0.06 10.23 6.77
N GLY A 165 -0.50 9.64 7.81
CA GLY A 165 -0.56 10.22 9.14
C GLY A 165 -1.72 11.20 9.34
N PRO A 166 -1.90 11.69 10.57
CA PRO A 166 -3.12 12.41 10.97
C PRO A 166 -3.14 13.89 10.58
N ARG A 167 -2.06 14.43 9.98
CA ARG A 167 -1.89 15.86 9.68
C ARG A 167 -1.24 16.07 8.33
N ASP A 168 -1.65 17.13 7.63
CA ASP A 168 -1.03 17.60 6.39
C ASP A 168 -0.91 19.14 6.41
N PRO A 169 0.31 19.70 6.31
CA PRO A 169 0.51 21.14 6.39
C PRO A 169 -0.21 21.96 5.31
N LEU A 170 -0.33 21.43 4.08
CA LEU A 170 -1.02 22.12 2.99
C LEU A 170 -2.53 22.19 3.26
N TYR A 171 -3.11 21.08 3.71
CA TYR A 171 -4.50 21.03 4.17
C TYR A 171 -4.76 22.04 5.28
N GLU A 172 -3.97 21.99 6.36
CA GLU A 172 -4.13 22.88 7.53
C GLU A 172 -4.00 24.37 7.17
N ALA A 173 -3.03 24.71 6.32
CA ALA A 173 -2.83 26.07 5.82
C ALA A 173 -4.06 26.62 5.08
N LEU A 174 -4.62 25.83 4.17
CA LEU A 174 -5.77 26.23 3.38
C LEU A 174 -7.06 26.29 4.21
N GLU A 175 -7.29 25.30 5.09
CA GLU A 175 -8.46 25.31 5.97
C GLU A 175 -8.43 26.51 6.92
N THR A 176 -7.26 26.89 7.43
CA THR A 176 -7.11 28.06 8.30
C THR A 176 -7.33 29.36 7.52
N ALA A 177 -6.83 29.45 6.28
CA ALA A 177 -7.00 30.62 5.42
C ALA A 177 -8.48 30.96 5.12
N THR A 178 -9.37 29.96 5.11
CA THR A 178 -10.81 30.18 4.90
C THR A 178 -11.48 31.06 5.98
N ALA A 179 -10.84 31.26 7.14
CA ALA A 179 -11.39 32.06 8.23
C ALA A 179 -11.66 33.54 7.86
N ALA A 180 -11.05 34.03 6.78
CA ALA A 180 -11.28 35.38 6.26
C ALA A 180 -12.57 35.53 5.42
N GLN A 181 -13.37 34.48 5.28
CA GLN A 181 -14.59 34.46 4.48
C GLN A 181 -15.81 34.10 5.34
N ASP A 182 -16.96 34.73 5.07
CA ASP A 182 -18.22 34.45 5.81
C ASP A 182 -18.78 33.05 5.50
N ASN A 183 -18.69 32.63 4.24
CA ASN A 183 -19.28 31.39 3.75
C ASN A 183 -18.31 30.61 2.84
N PRO A 184 -17.13 30.19 3.34
CA PRO A 184 -16.20 29.40 2.58
C PRO A 184 -16.71 27.96 2.42
N ILE A 185 -16.31 27.31 1.34
CA ILE A 185 -16.54 25.88 1.13
C ILE A 185 -15.22 25.15 0.87
N SER A 186 -15.04 24.03 1.55
CA SER A 186 -13.94 23.09 1.34
C SER A 186 -14.49 21.78 0.81
N ILE A 187 -14.09 21.41 -0.40
CA ILE A 187 -14.45 20.16 -1.06
C ILE A 187 -13.27 19.21 -0.99
N ILE A 188 -13.47 18.06 -0.35
CA ILE A 188 -12.46 17.02 -0.22
C ILE A 188 -12.91 15.84 -1.07
N ILE A 189 -12.09 15.45 -2.05
CA ILE A 189 -12.38 14.28 -2.88
C ILE A 189 -11.27 13.25 -2.81
N SER A 190 -11.63 11.98 -2.65
CA SER A 190 -10.64 10.89 -2.71
C SER A 190 -11.27 9.50 -2.84
N THR A 191 -10.42 8.48 -2.92
CA THR A 191 -10.74 7.15 -2.42
C THR A 191 -10.41 7.10 -0.92
N GLN A 192 -10.94 6.14 -0.16
CA GLN A 192 -10.59 6.00 1.25
C GLN A 192 -9.08 5.80 1.42
N ALA A 193 -8.52 6.40 2.49
CA ALA A 193 -7.16 6.11 2.90
C ALA A 193 -7.08 4.65 3.42
N PRO A 194 -5.97 3.94 3.22
CA PRO A 194 -5.81 2.56 3.71
C PRO A 194 -5.85 2.45 5.23
N ASP A 195 -5.32 3.45 5.95
CA ASP A 195 -5.18 3.46 7.40
C ASP A 195 -6.28 4.33 8.05
N ALA A 196 -6.85 3.86 9.16
CA ALA A 196 -7.88 4.60 9.90
C ALA A 196 -7.32 5.84 10.63
N SER A 197 -6.00 5.90 10.86
CA SER A 197 -5.30 7.02 11.49
C SER A 197 -4.84 8.10 10.51
N ASP A 198 -4.99 7.87 9.20
CA ASP A 198 -4.70 8.88 8.18
C ASP A 198 -5.75 10.01 8.20
N LEU A 199 -5.31 11.23 7.88
CA LEU A 199 -6.11 12.46 7.94
C LEU A 199 -7.51 12.32 7.33
N LEU A 200 -7.62 11.76 6.11
CA LEU A 200 -8.92 11.59 5.45
C LEU A 200 -9.86 10.66 6.23
N SER A 201 -9.32 9.55 6.78
CA SER A 201 -10.11 8.59 7.55
C SER A 201 -10.67 9.25 8.82
N LEU A 202 -9.83 10.02 9.54
CA LEU A 202 -10.24 10.78 10.72
C LEU A 202 -11.35 11.80 10.38
N LEU A 203 -11.21 12.53 9.27
CA LEU A 203 -12.22 13.51 8.83
C LEU A 203 -13.54 12.86 8.43
N ILE A 204 -13.50 11.71 7.77
CA ILE A 204 -14.70 10.93 7.42
C ILE A 204 -15.38 10.44 8.69
N ASP A 205 -14.63 9.82 9.61
CA ASP A 205 -15.18 9.24 10.83
C ASP A 205 -15.81 10.30 11.73
N ASP A 206 -15.13 11.44 11.91
CA ASP A 206 -15.66 12.61 12.62
C ASP A 206 -16.94 13.15 11.94
N GLY A 207 -16.91 13.33 10.62
CA GLY A 207 -18.08 13.83 9.88
C GLY A 207 -19.28 12.89 9.93
N LEU A 208 -19.06 11.57 10.00
CA LEU A 208 -20.12 10.57 10.13
C LEU A 208 -20.77 10.56 11.53
N THR A 209 -20.10 11.10 12.56
CA THR A 209 -20.73 11.28 13.89
C THR A 209 -21.86 12.30 13.87
N GLY A 210 -21.84 13.23 12.90
CA GLY A 210 -22.78 14.35 12.83
C GLY A 210 -22.52 15.45 13.88
N ALA A 211 -21.37 15.45 14.56
CA ALA A 211 -21.02 16.46 15.57
C ALA A 211 -20.94 17.89 14.97
N ASP A 212 -20.41 18.03 13.75
CA ASP A 212 -20.48 19.28 12.98
C ASP A 212 -21.55 19.18 11.86
N PRO A 213 -22.72 19.82 12.02
CA PRO A 213 -23.79 19.78 11.02
C PRO A 213 -23.45 20.54 9.72
N ARG A 214 -22.34 21.28 9.68
CA ARG A 214 -21.83 21.96 8.47
C ARG A 214 -20.86 21.09 7.67
N THR A 215 -20.58 19.87 8.13
CA THR A 215 -19.81 18.87 7.40
C THR A 215 -20.76 17.87 6.73
N VAL A 216 -20.62 17.72 5.42
CA VAL A 216 -21.38 16.77 4.59
C VAL A 216 -20.45 15.64 4.17
N VAL A 217 -20.81 14.40 4.50
CA VAL A 217 -20.05 13.21 4.07
C VAL A 217 -20.87 12.42 3.04
N ARG A 218 -20.29 12.22 1.87
CA ARG A 218 -20.79 11.36 0.79
C ARG A 218 -19.81 10.22 0.61
N LEU A 219 -20.03 9.15 1.39
CA LEU A 219 -19.19 7.95 1.37
C LEU A 219 -19.93 6.83 0.62
N GLN A 220 -19.43 6.45 -0.55
CA GLN A 220 -19.84 5.23 -1.25
C GLN A 220 -18.73 4.20 -1.13
N THR A 221 -19.00 3.13 -0.39
CA THR A 221 -18.05 2.04 -0.11
C THR A 221 -18.81 0.72 -0.04
N ALA A 222 -18.16 -0.38 -0.42
CA ALA A 222 -18.75 -1.70 -0.24
C ALA A 222 -18.58 -2.14 1.22
N PRO A 223 -19.64 -2.62 1.89
CA PRO A 223 -19.57 -3.20 3.25
C PRO A 223 -18.46 -4.25 3.38
N GLU A 224 -17.85 -4.46 4.54
CA GLU A 224 -16.74 -5.43 4.65
C GLU A 224 -17.18 -6.90 4.52
N ASP A 225 -18.44 -7.18 4.83
CA ASP A 225 -19.04 -8.51 4.88
C ASP A 225 -19.57 -9.03 3.54
N ILE A 226 -19.70 -8.18 2.52
CA ILE A 226 -20.09 -8.60 1.17
C ILE A 226 -18.88 -9.13 0.38
N ASP A 227 -19.11 -10.17 -0.44
CA ASP A 227 -18.10 -10.70 -1.36
C ASP A 227 -17.53 -9.56 -2.23
N PRO A 228 -16.22 -9.23 -2.11
CA PRO A 228 -15.61 -8.13 -2.85
C PRO A 228 -15.73 -8.29 -4.37
N PHE A 229 -15.86 -9.51 -4.87
CA PHE A 229 -15.93 -9.79 -6.30
C PHE A 229 -17.36 -9.84 -6.85
N SER A 230 -18.36 -9.60 -6.00
CA SER A 230 -19.75 -9.51 -6.42
C SER A 230 -20.02 -8.21 -7.17
N VAL A 231 -20.90 -8.26 -8.17
CA VAL A 231 -21.36 -7.06 -8.90
C VAL A 231 -22.09 -6.09 -7.96
N GLU A 232 -22.73 -6.63 -6.93
CA GLU A 232 -23.40 -5.84 -5.89
C GLU A 232 -22.39 -4.99 -5.10
N ALA A 233 -21.29 -5.56 -4.61
CA ALA A 233 -20.23 -4.81 -3.94
C ALA A 233 -19.67 -3.69 -4.83
N ILE A 234 -19.43 -3.99 -6.11
CA ILE A 234 -18.96 -3.00 -7.08
C ILE A 234 -19.98 -1.86 -7.24
N ARG A 235 -21.28 -2.14 -7.39
CA ARG A 235 -22.33 -1.11 -7.53
C ARG A 235 -22.45 -0.22 -6.29
N LEU A 236 -22.39 -0.81 -5.09
CA LEU A 236 -22.50 -0.06 -3.84
C LEU A 236 -21.38 0.99 -3.70
N ALA A 237 -20.15 0.64 -4.11
CA ALA A 237 -19.02 1.56 -4.08
C ALA A 237 -18.93 2.51 -5.28
N ASN A 238 -19.58 2.16 -6.40
CA ASN A 238 -19.46 2.85 -7.68
C ASN A 238 -20.83 3.25 -8.24
N PRO A 239 -21.41 4.38 -7.81
CA PRO A 239 -22.70 4.83 -8.32
C PRO A 239 -22.70 5.14 -9.83
N ALA A 240 -21.53 5.29 -10.45
CA ALA A 240 -21.41 5.44 -11.91
C ALA A 240 -21.40 4.09 -12.68
N PHE A 241 -21.40 2.94 -12.00
CA PHE A 241 -21.20 1.61 -12.59
C PHE A 241 -22.19 1.32 -13.73
N ASP A 242 -23.48 1.58 -13.52
CA ASP A 242 -24.54 1.37 -14.52
C ASP A 242 -24.88 2.63 -15.34
N VAL A 243 -24.10 3.72 -15.18
CA VAL A 243 -24.38 5.00 -15.85
C VAL A 243 -23.38 5.28 -16.97
N PHE A 244 -22.09 5.36 -16.63
CA PHE A 244 -21.05 5.76 -17.60
C PHE A 244 -19.69 5.10 -17.36
N MET A 245 -19.54 4.32 -16.29
CA MET A 245 -18.31 3.58 -16.01
C MET A 245 -18.12 2.46 -17.04
N ASN A 246 -16.87 2.12 -17.35
CA ASN A 246 -16.57 0.97 -18.20
C ASN A 246 -16.73 -0.33 -17.40
N GLN A 247 -17.92 -0.92 -17.47
CA GLN A 247 -18.25 -2.14 -16.74
C GLN A 247 -17.32 -3.31 -17.06
N LYS A 248 -16.94 -3.46 -18.34
CA LYS A 248 -16.05 -4.54 -18.78
C LYS A 248 -14.71 -4.47 -18.06
N GLU A 249 -14.05 -3.31 -18.11
CA GLU A 249 -12.75 -3.12 -17.45
C GLU A 249 -12.83 -3.34 -15.94
N VAL A 250 -13.90 -2.88 -15.29
CA VAL A 250 -14.08 -3.06 -13.84
C VAL A 250 -14.30 -4.52 -13.48
N LEU A 251 -15.07 -5.26 -14.27
CA LEU A 251 -15.27 -6.70 -14.09
C LEU A 251 -13.99 -7.49 -14.40
N ASP A 252 -13.19 -7.06 -15.38
CA ASP A 252 -11.89 -7.64 -15.71
C ASP A 252 -10.86 -7.37 -14.58
N MET A 253 -10.89 -6.18 -13.97
CA MET A 253 -10.12 -5.88 -12.74
C MET A 253 -10.54 -6.78 -11.58
N ALA A 254 -11.84 -6.98 -11.36
CA ALA A 254 -12.35 -7.88 -10.33
C ALA A 254 -11.91 -9.32 -10.57
N ALA A 255 -12.02 -9.81 -11.81
CA ALA A 255 -11.56 -11.14 -12.19
C ALA A 255 -10.04 -11.30 -12.04
N SER A 256 -9.26 -10.28 -12.38
CA SER A 256 -7.82 -10.27 -12.16
C SER A 256 -7.47 -10.29 -10.67
N ALA A 257 -8.14 -9.50 -9.85
CA ALA A 257 -7.92 -9.42 -8.42
C ALA A 257 -8.33 -10.73 -7.71
N LYS A 258 -9.39 -11.39 -8.19
CA LYS A 258 -9.82 -12.70 -7.70
C LYS A 258 -8.78 -13.80 -7.96
N ARG A 259 -8.05 -13.71 -9.08
CA ARG A 259 -6.97 -14.65 -9.41
C ARG A 259 -5.64 -14.34 -8.71
N LEU A 260 -5.40 -13.06 -8.38
CA LEU A 260 -4.13 -12.58 -7.86
C LEU A 260 -4.35 -11.90 -6.50
N PRO A 261 -4.12 -12.59 -5.37
CA PRO A 261 -4.28 -12.03 -4.03
C PRO A 261 -3.50 -10.72 -3.81
N SER A 262 -2.35 -10.58 -4.48
CA SER A 262 -1.54 -9.36 -4.42
C SER A 262 -2.22 -8.10 -4.99
N ARG A 263 -3.23 -8.28 -5.85
CA ARG A 263 -4.03 -7.20 -6.45
C ARG A 263 -5.37 -6.98 -5.74
N GLN A 264 -5.76 -7.87 -4.82
CA GLN A 264 -7.05 -7.77 -4.14
C GLN A 264 -7.12 -6.52 -3.28
N ALA A 265 -6.10 -6.22 -2.46
CA ALA A 265 -6.10 -5.02 -1.62
C ALA A 265 -6.18 -3.73 -2.44
N GLU A 266 -5.47 -3.67 -3.57
CA GLU A 266 -5.56 -2.53 -4.50
C GLU A 266 -6.97 -2.42 -5.11
N PHE A 267 -7.56 -3.53 -5.55
CA PHE A 267 -8.92 -3.55 -6.09
C PHE A 267 -9.95 -3.12 -5.03
N GLU A 268 -9.87 -3.64 -3.82
CA GLU A 268 -10.78 -3.28 -2.74
C GLU A 268 -10.66 -1.80 -2.35
N ASN A 269 -9.45 -1.24 -2.31
CA ASN A 269 -9.27 0.18 -2.03
C ASN A 269 -9.71 1.07 -3.21
N LEU A 270 -9.26 0.78 -4.42
CA LEU A 270 -9.45 1.67 -5.56
C LEU A 270 -10.81 1.53 -6.24
N VAL A 271 -11.42 0.35 -6.22
CA VAL A 271 -12.72 0.06 -6.85
C VAL A 271 -13.82 -0.01 -5.80
N LEU A 272 -13.63 -0.79 -4.72
CA LEU A 272 -14.66 -0.92 -3.68
C LEU A 272 -14.63 0.19 -2.62
N ASN A 273 -13.63 1.08 -2.71
CA ASN A 273 -13.45 2.18 -1.79
C ASN A 273 -13.38 1.73 -0.32
N ARG A 274 -12.76 0.58 -0.03
CA ARG A 274 -12.57 0.06 1.33
C ARG A 274 -11.24 0.52 1.92
N ARG A 275 -11.15 0.57 3.25
CA ARG A 275 -9.89 0.80 3.98
C ARG A 275 -9.14 -0.53 4.06
N VAL A 276 -8.28 -0.79 3.08
CA VAL A 276 -7.47 -2.01 3.05
C VAL A 276 -6.00 -1.62 2.90
N GLU A 277 -5.17 -1.99 3.88
CA GLU A 277 -3.72 -1.87 3.75
C GLU A 277 -3.22 -2.76 2.61
N ALA A 278 -2.63 -2.15 1.57
CA ALA A 278 -1.98 -2.87 0.49
C ALA A 278 -0.61 -3.41 0.95
N LYS A 279 -0.61 -4.41 1.84
CA LYS A 279 0.58 -5.19 2.17
C LYS A 279 0.37 -6.63 1.72
N SER A 280 0.74 -6.88 0.47
CA SER A 280 0.72 -8.22 -0.11
C SER A 280 1.91 -9.02 0.44
N PRO A 281 1.68 -10.26 0.90
CA PRO A 281 2.77 -11.19 1.21
C PRO A 281 3.72 -11.32 0.02
N PHE A 282 5.01 -11.55 0.29
CA PHE A 282 6.07 -11.73 -0.72
C PHE A 282 5.71 -12.80 -1.74
N VAL A 283 5.10 -13.88 -1.26
CA VAL A 283 4.65 -15.01 -2.08
C VAL A 283 3.18 -15.24 -1.81
N SER A 284 2.39 -15.49 -2.87
CA SER A 284 0.98 -15.83 -2.70
C SER A 284 0.83 -17.21 -2.08
N GLN A 285 -0.30 -17.45 -1.41
CA GLN A 285 -0.60 -18.77 -0.85
C GLN A 285 -0.64 -19.87 -1.92
N SER A 286 -1.09 -19.56 -3.14
CA SER A 286 -1.08 -20.51 -4.24
C SER A 286 0.34 -20.92 -4.64
N VAL A 287 1.26 -19.95 -4.79
CA VAL A 287 2.66 -20.21 -5.12
C VAL A 287 3.36 -20.96 -3.98
N TRP A 288 3.10 -20.58 -2.73
CA TRP A 288 3.58 -21.33 -1.57
C TRP A 288 3.13 -22.79 -1.62
N HIS A 289 1.85 -23.05 -1.83
CA HIS A 289 1.31 -24.41 -1.88
C HIS A 289 1.75 -25.23 -3.10
N MET A 290 2.33 -24.63 -4.14
CA MET A 290 2.98 -25.39 -5.21
C MET A 290 4.29 -26.04 -4.74
N ASN A 291 4.90 -25.54 -3.66
CA ASN A 291 6.19 -25.99 -3.12
C ASN A 291 6.03 -26.84 -1.84
N LYS A 292 4.81 -27.35 -1.59
CA LYS A 292 4.44 -28.02 -0.33
C LYS A 292 4.90 -29.48 -0.21
N GLU A 293 5.56 -30.02 -1.23
CA GLU A 293 6.07 -31.39 -1.16
C GLU A 293 7.01 -31.54 0.04
N GLU A 294 6.99 -32.72 0.64
CA GLU A 294 7.89 -33.04 1.76
C GLU A 294 9.34 -33.04 1.26
N PRO A 295 10.27 -32.45 2.02
CA PRO A 295 11.69 -32.53 1.70
C PRO A 295 12.18 -33.99 1.80
N GLY A 296 13.17 -34.33 0.98
CA GLY A 296 13.88 -35.62 1.01
C GLY A 296 14.69 -35.85 2.30
N GLU A 297 15.51 -36.90 2.31
CA GLU A 297 16.36 -37.17 3.47
C GLU A 297 17.51 -36.17 3.60
N LEU A 298 17.70 -35.66 4.81
CA LEU A 298 18.77 -34.71 5.11
C LEU A 298 20.15 -35.39 5.29
N ALA A 299 20.16 -36.67 5.63
CA ALA A 299 21.39 -37.43 5.91
C ALA A 299 22.28 -37.57 4.68
N GLY A 300 23.53 -37.12 4.79
CA GLY A 300 24.51 -37.14 3.70
C GLY A 300 24.26 -36.12 2.59
N ALA A 301 23.23 -35.29 2.69
CA ALA A 301 22.93 -34.26 1.69
C ALA A 301 23.96 -33.11 1.77
N THR A 302 24.25 -32.52 0.61
CA THR A 302 24.96 -31.24 0.53
C THR A 302 23.97 -30.11 0.78
N VAL A 303 24.25 -29.25 1.76
CA VAL A 303 23.30 -28.23 2.21
C VAL A 303 23.93 -26.85 2.36
N TRP A 304 23.11 -25.84 2.11
CA TRP A 304 23.33 -24.46 2.55
C TRP A 304 22.33 -24.15 3.65
N GLY A 305 22.70 -23.25 4.55
CA GLY A 305 21.85 -22.87 5.68
C GLY A 305 21.73 -21.37 5.83
N GLY A 306 20.62 -20.94 6.40
CA GLY A 306 20.42 -19.60 6.95
C GLY A 306 19.97 -19.70 8.40
N LEU A 307 20.60 -18.92 9.27
CA LEU A 307 20.31 -18.84 10.69
C LEU A 307 19.96 -17.41 11.08
N ASP A 308 18.70 -17.21 11.46
CA ASP A 308 18.19 -15.95 12.02
C ASP A 308 18.08 -16.08 13.54
N LEU A 309 19.02 -15.47 14.26
CA LEU A 309 19.15 -15.57 15.71
C LEU A 309 18.42 -14.45 16.44
N SER A 310 17.57 -14.81 17.40
CA SER A 310 17.10 -13.86 18.41
C SER A 310 18.06 -13.77 19.59
N SER A 311 18.11 -12.59 20.23
CA SER A 311 18.89 -12.36 21.46
C SER A 311 18.05 -12.41 22.74
N VAL A 312 16.71 -12.38 22.64
CA VAL A 312 15.83 -12.35 23.82
C VAL A 312 14.66 -13.31 23.65
N SER A 313 13.53 -12.83 23.13
CA SER A 313 12.26 -13.58 23.13
C SER A 313 11.64 -13.71 21.75
N ASP A 314 12.33 -13.31 20.69
CA ASP A 314 11.86 -13.46 19.31
C ASP A 314 12.20 -14.84 18.75
N LEU A 315 11.54 -15.17 17.64
CA LEU A 315 11.62 -16.47 17.02
C LEU A 315 13.02 -16.66 16.43
N THR A 316 13.74 -17.69 16.88
CA THR A 316 14.98 -18.12 16.22
C THR A 316 14.64 -19.14 15.14
N ALA A 317 15.25 -19.02 13.96
CA ALA A 317 15.00 -19.90 12.83
C ALA A 317 16.29 -20.40 12.20
N LEU A 318 16.37 -21.72 11.99
CA LEU A 318 17.36 -22.37 11.13
C LEU A 318 16.63 -22.95 9.93
N VAL A 319 17.06 -22.58 8.73
CA VAL A 319 16.54 -23.15 7.48
C VAL A 319 17.72 -23.68 6.67
N LEU A 320 17.64 -24.92 6.23
CA LEU A 320 18.60 -25.58 5.35
C LEU A 320 17.94 -25.84 4.01
N ASN A 321 18.70 -25.68 2.92
CA ASN A 321 18.26 -26.08 1.58
C ASN A 321 19.30 -26.96 0.88
N THR A 322 18.82 -27.88 0.04
CA THR A 322 19.66 -28.76 -0.80
C THR A 322 19.72 -28.25 -2.25
N THR A 323 20.59 -28.84 -3.07
CA THR A 323 20.63 -28.58 -4.53
C THR A 323 19.36 -29.05 -5.23
N GLN A 324 18.66 -30.05 -4.68
CA GLN A 324 17.39 -30.57 -5.18
C GLN A 324 16.18 -29.73 -4.74
N GLY A 325 16.41 -28.69 -3.95
CA GLY A 325 15.36 -27.78 -3.47
C GLY A 325 14.63 -28.25 -2.21
N ASP A 326 15.11 -29.30 -1.54
CA ASP A 326 14.55 -29.73 -0.26
C ASP A 326 14.83 -28.68 0.82
N VAL A 327 13.80 -28.28 1.57
CA VAL A 327 13.88 -27.25 2.61
C VAL A 327 13.58 -27.87 3.97
N HIS A 328 14.59 -27.91 4.84
CA HIS A 328 14.45 -28.37 6.23
C HIS A 328 14.51 -27.17 7.17
N CYS A 329 13.58 -27.08 8.11
CA CYS A 329 13.56 -25.95 9.05
C CYS A 329 13.39 -26.40 10.50
N LYS A 330 13.98 -25.61 11.40
CA LYS A 330 13.81 -25.72 12.85
C LYS A 330 13.63 -24.33 13.44
N PHE A 331 12.79 -24.26 14.46
CA PHE A 331 12.42 -23.02 15.14
C PHE A 331 12.57 -23.15 16.64
N TRP A 332 12.92 -22.04 17.31
CA TRP A 332 13.05 -21.98 18.77
C TRP A 332 12.42 -20.72 19.37
N LEU A 333 11.82 -20.90 20.55
CA LEU A 333 11.42 -19.83 21.47
C LEU A 333 11.81 -20.23 22.91
N PRO A 334 11.98 -19.27 23.84
CA PRO A 334 12.14 -19.60 25.25
C PRO A 334 10.91 -20.32 25.82
N GLU A 335 11.12 -21.29 26.70
CA GLU A 335 10.05 -22.04 27.36
C GLU A 335 9.26 -21.14 28.32
N GLU A 336 9.95 -20.34 29.14
CA GLU A 336 9.29 -19.41 30.05
C GLU A 336 8.67 -18.24 29.28
N GLY A 337 7.37 -18.03 29.47
CA GLY A 337 6.62 -16.97 28.81
C GLY A 337 6.05 -17.34 27.43
N LEU A 338 6.21 -18.60 26.99
CA LEU A 338 5.69 -19.06 25.69
C LEU A 338 4.17 -18.87 25.55
N ALA A 339 3.40 -19.21 26.60
CA ALA A 339 1.95 -19.07 26.61
C ALA A 339 1.49 -17.60 26.54
N ASP A 340 2.19 -16.70 27.23
CA ASP A 340 1.93 -15.26 27.14
C ASP A 340 2.24 -14.73 25.74
N LYS A 341 3.38 -15.15 25.16
CA LYS A 341 3.75 -14.78 23.79
C LYS A 341 2.73 -15.30 22.77
N ALA A 342 2.25 -16.54 22.92
CA ALA A 342 1.23 -17.13 22.06
C ALA A 342 -0.07 -16.30 22.05
N ARG A 343 -0.53 -15.90 23.25
CA ARG A 343 -1.70 -15.03 23.41
C ARG A 343 -1.48 -13.64 22.82
N ASN A 344 -0.34 -13.02 23.10
CA ASN A 344 -0.04 -11.65 22.65
C ASN A 344 0.14 -11.55 21.14
N ASP A 345 0.89 -12.49 20.54
CA ASP A 345 1.09 -12.54 19.09
C ASP A 345 -0.13 -13.11 18.35
N ARG A 346 -1.06 -13.76 19.07
CA ARG A 346 -2.18 -14.55 18.51
C ARG A 346 -1.70 -15.66 17.57
N VAL A 347 -0.62 -16.33 17.98
CA VAL A 347 0.01 -17.41 17.25
C VAL A 347 0.08 -18.63 18.18
N PRO A 348 -0.28 -19.84 17.71
CA PRO A 348 -0.41 -21.01 18.58
C PRO A 348 0.96 -21.67 18.88
N TYR A 349 1.94 -20.90 19.39
CA TYR A 349 3.28 -21.41 19.66
C TYR A 349 3.29 -22.54 20.70
N ASP A 350 2.44 -22.46 21.72
CA ASP A 350 2.28 -23.47 22.74
C ASP A 350 1.74 -24.80 22.18
N ILE A 351 0.85 -24.73 21.18
CA ILE A 351 0.35 -25.91 20.45
C ILE A 351 1.46 -26.47 19.55
N TRP A 352 2.15 -25.62 18.79
CA TRP A 352 3.25 -26.05 17.93
C TRP A 352 4.41 -26.67 18.69
N ALA A 353 4.69 -26.21 19.91
CA ALA A 353 5.67 -26.85 20.80
C ALA A 353 5.23 -28.26 21.19
N LYS A 354 3.97 -28.43 21.61
CA LYS A 354 3.41 -29.76 21.94
C LYS A 354 3.38 -30.72 20.75
N GLN A 355 3.22 -30.18 19.54
CA GLN A 355 3.20 -30.94 18.29
C GLN A 355 4.60 -31.25 17.74
N GLY A 356 5.67 -30.69 18.34
CA GLY A 356 7.05 -30.88 17.87
C GLY A 356 7.46 -29.99 16.69
N TRP A 357 6.62 -29.04 16.27
CA TRP A 357 6.95 -28.06 15.22
C TRP A 357 7.84 -26.91 15.73
N LEU A 358 7.77 -26.62 17.03
CA LEU A 358 8.55 -25.58 17.69
C LEU A 358 9.39 -26.22 18.82
N ASN A 359 10.68 -25.94 18.85
CA ASN A 359 11.54 -26.33 19.97
C ASN A 359 11.52 -25.22 21.03
N THR A 360 11.75 -25.59 22.28
CA THR A 360 11.92 -24.62 23.38
C THR A 360 13.32 -24.68 23.98
N THR A 361 13.84 -23.52 24.39
CA THR A 361 15.05 -23.45 25.22
C THR A 361 14.66 -23.14 26.68
N PRO A 362 15.36 -23.70 27.68
CA PRO A 362 15.11 -23.35 29.08
C PRO A 362 15.25 -21.84 29.35
N GLY A 363 14.53 -21.36 30.36
CA GLY A 363 14.60 -19.97 30.79
C GLY A 363 13.80 -18.98 29.94
N LYS A 364 14.09 -17.68 30.14
CA LYS A 364 13.36 -16.54 29.55
C LYS A 364 13.96 -15.99 28.25
N ALA A 365 15.12 -16.48 27.85
CA ALA A 365 15.83 -16.05 26.66
C ALA A 365 16.35 -17.25 25.86
N ILE A 366 16.67 -17.05 24.58
CA ILE A 366 17.28 -18.09 23.75
C ILE A 366 18.66 -18.42 24.28
N GLU A 367 18.89 -19.70 24.58
CA GLU A 367 20.20 -20.21 24.96
C GLU A 367 20.98 -20.71 23.74
N TYR A 368 22.04 -19.98 23.36
CA TYR A 368 22.85 -20.31 22.18
C TYR A 368 23.54 -21.68 22.25
N GLY A 369 23.78 -22.23 23.44
CA GLY A 369 24.29 -23.60 23.59
C GLY A 369 23.35 -24.67 23.02
N PHE A 370 22.02 -24.47 23.09
CA PHE A 370 21.05 -25.39 22.47
C PHE A 370 21.11 -25.31 20.95
N ILE A 371 21.23 -24.10 20.41
CA ILE A 371 21.35 -23.87 18.97
C ILE A 371 22.67 -24.46 18.45
N ALA A 372 23.78 -24.23 19.15
CA ALA A 372 25.09 -24.79 18.79
C ALA A 372 25.11 -26.31 18.75
N ARG A 373 24.45 -26.99 19.71
CA ARG A 373 24.31 -28.46 19.68
C ARG A 373 23.50 -28.96 18.49
N GLU A 374 22.42 -28.26 18.12
CA GLU A 374 21.68 -28.61 16.92
C GLU A 374 22.53 -28.41 15.66
N LEU A 375 23.27 -27.31 15.57
CA LEU A 375 24.17 -27.05 14.46
C LEU A 375 25.26 -28.13 14.35
N ARG A 376 25.82 -28.57 15.49
CA ARG A 376 26.78 -29.68 15.51
C ARG A 376 26.18 -30.95 14.91
N ARG A 377 24.96 -31.30 15.31
CA ARG A 377 24.21 -32.44 14.75
C ARG A 377 24.01 -32.30 13.24
N VAL A 378 23.75 -31.09 12.73
CA VAL A 378 23.62 -30.83 11.29
C VAL A 378 24.95 -31.05 10.57
N PHE A 379 26.07 -30.55 11.10
CA PHE A 379 27.39 -30.74 10.50
C PHE A 379 27.88 -32.19 10.56
N ASP A 380 27.45 -32.96 11.57
CA ASP A 380 27.75 -34.40 11.65
C ASP A 380 26.93 -35.22 10.64
N LEU A 381 25.73 -34.74 10.30
CA LEU A 381 24.76 -35.44 9.46
C LEU A 381 24.91 -35.09 7.98
N CYS A 382 25.31 -33.86 7.66
CA CYS A 382 25.25 -33.28 6.33
C CYS A 382 26.62 -32.77 5.88
N ASN A 383 26.80 -32.65 4.56
CA ASN A 383 27.90 -31.85 4.01
C ASN A 383 27.47 -30.38 3.92
N VAL A 384 27.64 -29.63 5.01
CA VAL A 384 27.29 -28.20 5.05
C VAL A 384 28.30 -27.40 4.24
N ARG A 385 27.88 -26.76 3.14
CA ARG A 385 28.74 -25.92 2.31
C ARG A 385 28.94 -24.54 2.91
N ALA A 386 27.84 -23.87 3.22
CA ALA A 386 27.85 -22.60 3.91
C ALA A 386 26.62 -22.45 4.81
N LEU A 387 26.79 -21.75 5.93
CA LEU A 387 25.71 -21.40 6.85
C LEU A 387 25.72 -19.89 7.07
N ALA A 388 24.82 -19.20 6.39
CA ALA A 388 24.65 -17.76 6.47
C ALA A 388 24.03 -17.33 7.81
N PHE A 389 24.54 -16.25 8.38
CA PHE A 389 24.04 -15.67 9.64
C PHE A 389 24.17 -14.14 9.64
N ASP A 390 23.45 -13.45 10.52
CA ASP A 390 23.60 -11.99 10.68
C ASP A 390 24.89 -11.61 11.44
N ARG A 391 25.68 -10.70 10.84
CA ARG A 391 27.00 -10.22 11.30
C ARG A 391 27.06 -9.91 12.80
N TYR A 392 26.02 -9.29 13.35
CA TYR A 392 26.01 -8.85 14.74
C TYR A 392 25.92 -10.00 15.75
N ASN A 393 25.23 -11.09 15.40
CA ASN A 393 24.87 -12.15 16.36
C ASN A 393 25.94 -13.24 16.51
N MET A 394 26.83 -13.42 15.53
CA MET A 394 27.87 -14.46 15.58
C MET A 394 28.86 -14.29 16.70
N ARG A 395 29.17 -13.04 17.11
CA ARG A 395 30.07 -12.79 18.24
C ARG A 395 29.59 -13.48 19.54
N PHE A 396 28.28 -13.69 19.68
CA PHE A 396 27.69 -14.37 20.83
C PHE A 396 27.54 -15.88 20.63
N LEU A 397 27.30 -16.33 19.39
CA LEU A 397 27.16 -17.76 19.08
C LEU A 397 28.52 -18.48 19.08
N ARG A 398 29.60 -17.83 18.60
CA ARG A 398 30.90 -18.46 18.37
C ARG A 398 31.49 -19.22 19.58
N PRO A 399 31.48 -18.69 20.82
CA PRO A 399 31.96 -19.46 21.98
C PRO A 399 31.22 -20.78 22.16
N HIS A 400 29.90 -20.78 21.96
CA HIS A 400 29.08 -21.99 22.08
C HIS A 400 29.32 -23.00 20.96
N LEU A 401 29.71 -22.55 19.75
CA LEU A 401 30.13 -23.45 18.68
C LEU A 401 31.43 -24.16 19.02
N ILE A 402 32.41 -23.43 19.57
CA ILE A 402 33.68 -24.02 20.04
C ILE A 402 33.40 -25.05 21.13
N ASP A 403 32.57 -24.70 22.12
CA ASP A 403 32.16 -25.62 23.20
C ASP A 403 31.41 -26.86 22.66
N ALA A 404 30.67 -26.72 21.56
CA ALA A 404 29.98 -27.81 20.88
C ALA A 404 30.92 -28.66 19.98
N GLY A 405 32.21 -28.34 19.91
CA GLY A 405 33.22 -29.14 19.21
C GLY A 405 33.44 -28.78 17.74
N PHE A 406 33.09 -27.57 17.30
CA PHE A 406 33.41 -27.11 15.95
C PHE A 406 34.91 -26.83 15.78
N THR A 407 35.50 -27.36 14.71
CA THR A 407 36.88 -27.08 14.30
C THR A 407 36.99 -25.72 13.60
N ASP A 408 38.19 -25.15 13.53
CA ASP A 408 38.40 -23.88 12.81
C ASP A 408 37.97 -23.95 11.34
N VAL A 409 38.22 -25.08 10.67
CA VAL A 409 37.81 -25.33 9.28
C VAL A 409 36.28 -25.37 9.12
N GLU A 410 35.57 -25.92 10.10
CA GLU A 410 34.09 -25.90 10.07
C GLU A 410 33.53 -24.52 10.41
N LEU A 411 34.19 -23.77 11.28
CA LEU A 411 33.82 -22.40 11.61
C LEU A 411 33.94 -21.46 10.40
N GLU A 412 34.85 -21.72 9.46
CA GLU A 412 34.95 -21.01 8.17
C GLU A 412 33.69 -21.18 7.30
N ARG A 413 32.93 -22.26 7.48
CA ARG A 413 31.68 -22.48 6.73
C ARG A 413 30.53 -21.61 7.23
N PHE A 414 30.69 -20.93 8.36
CA PHE A 414 29.73 -19.95 8.81
C PHE A 414 30.04 -18.63 8.11
N VAL A 415 29.13 -18.18 7.24
CA VAL A 415 29.33 -17.00 6.39
C VAL A 415 28.49 -15.82 6.85
N GLU A 416 29.10 -14.64 6.93
CA GLU A 416 28.41 -13.41 7.27
C GLU A 416 27.45 -12.97 6.16
N PHE A 417 26.18 -12.74 6.50
CA PHE A 417 25.17 -12.29 5.54
C PHE A 417 24.48 -11.02 6.04
N GLY A 418 24.49 -9.97 5.19
CA GLY A 418 23.81 -8.72 5.53
C GLY A 418 22.29 -8.83 5.34
N GLN A 419 21.49 -8.51 6.35
CA GLN A 419 20.02 -8.43 6.19
C GLN A 419 19.54 -7.10 5.57
N GLY A 420 20.48 -6.27 5.08
CA GLY A 420 20.22 -5.02 4.39
C GLY A 420 19.85 -5.21 2.90
N PHE A 421 19.48 -4.12 2.25
CA PHE A 421 19.03 -4.11 0.85
C PHE A 421 20.03 -4.76 -0.13
N VAL A 422 21.33 -4.50 0.02
CA VAL A 422 22.36 -4.95 -0.94
C VAL A 422 22.46 -6.47 -1.00
N SER A 423 22.54 -7.15 0.16
CA SER A 423 22.71 -8.60 0.22
C SER A 423 21.36 -9.33 0.10
N MET A 424 20.26 -8.78 0.64
CA MET A 424 18.95 -9.43 0.54
C MET A 424 18.35 -9.36 -0.86
N SER A 425 18.55 -8.28 -1.61
CA SER A 425 17.94 -8.12 -2.94
C SER A 425 18.21 -9.27 -3.91
N PRO A 426 19.48 -9.73 -4.12
CA PRO A 426 19.75 -10.90 -4.96
C PRO A 426 19.17 -12.20 -4.38
N ALA A 427 19.28 -12.42 -3.06
CA ALA A 427 18.71 -13.59 -2.40
C ALA A 427 17.19 -13.68 -2.56
N LEU A 428 16.48 -12.56 -2.42
CA LEU A 428 15.04 -12.48 -2.63
C LEU A 428 14.65 -12.74 -4.09
N ARG A 429 15.47 -12.28 -5.04
CA ARG A 429 15.22 -12.55 -6.46
C ARG A 429 15.31 -14.04 -6.76
N GLU A 430 16.33 -14.71 -6.25
CA GLU A 430 16.50 -16.15 -6.47
C GLU A 430 15.43 -16.96 -5.74
N LEU A 431 15.13 -16.62 -4.47
CA LEU A 431 14.06 -17.27 -3.72
C LEU A 431 12.70 -17.13 -4.43
N GLU A 432 12.38 -15.94 -4.94
CA GLU A 432 11.17 -15.68 -5.72
C GLU A 432 11.12 -16.54 -6.99
N ALA A 433 12.24 -16.64 -7.72
CA ALA A 433 12.34 -17.47 -8.92
C ALA A 433 12.11 -18.96 -8.62
N LYS A 434 12.75 -19.50 -7.57
CA LYS A 434 12.60 -20.89 -7.16
C LYS A 434 11.16 -21.21 -6.72
N LEU A 435 10.54 -20.33 -5.93
CA LEU A 435 9.14 -20.48 -5.50
C LEU A 435 8.17 -20.45 -6.67
N LEU A 436 8.32 -19.49 -7.60
CA LEU A 436 7.48 -19.39 -8.80
C LEU A 436 7.65 -20.60 -9.72
N GLY A 437 8.87 -21.15 -9.80
CA GLY A 437 9.20 -22.34 -10.58
C GLY A 437 8.82 -23.67 -9.93
N ALA A 438 8.20 -23.65 -8.74
CA ALA A 438 7.90 -24.84 -7.94
C ALA A 438 9.14 -25.72 -7.68
N GLN A 439 10.28 -25.08 -7.42
CA GLN A 439 11.59 -25.73 -7.26
C GLN A 439 11.95 -26.01 -5.80
N LEU A 440 11.08 -25.67 -4.84
CA LEU A 440 11.31 -25.94 -3.42
C LEU A 440 10.33 -26.97 -2.88
N LYS A 441 10.79 -27.73 -1.86
CA LYS A 441 9.99 -28.71 -1.12
C LYS A 441 10.09 -28.44 0.37
N HIS A 442 9.13 -27.70 0.91
CA HIS A 442 9.18 -27.22 2.29
C HIS A 442 8.18 -27.90 3.24
N GLY A 443 7.52 -28.98 2.80
CA GLY A 443 6.60 -29.80 3.60
C GLY A 443 5.41 -29.03 4.19
N ASN A 444 5.13 -27.84 3.67
CA ASN A 444 4.24 -26.84 4.28
C ASN A 444 4.38 -26.71 5.81
N HIS A 445 5.62 -26.63 6.32
CA HIS A 445 5.86 -26.49 7.76
C HIS A 445 5.07 -25.29 8.34
N PRO A 446 4.24 -25.48 9.38
CA PRO A 446 3.23 -24.49 9.79
C PRO A 446 3.84 -23.14 10.22
N ILE A 447 5.00 -23.18 10.88
CA ILE A 447 5.72 -21.97 11.30
C ILE A 447 6.33 -21.24 10.09
N LEU A 448 6.84 -21.98 9.11
CA LEU A 448 7.44 -21.40 7.92
C LEU A 448 6.35 -20.81 7.02
N GLU A 449 5.19 -21.47 6.88
CA GLU A 449 4.00 -20.93 6.20
C GLU A 449 3.51 -19.64 6.88
N MET A 450 3.49 -19.59 8.22
CA MET A 450 3.17 -18.37 8.95
C MET A 450 4.17 -17.26 8.63
N CYS A 451 5.47 -17.55 8.60
CA CYS A 451 6.49 -16.58 8.21
C CYS A 451 6.29 -16.08 6.77
N ALA A 452 5.97 -16.97 5.82
CA ALA A 452 5.68 -16.62 4.43
C ALA A 452 4.49 -15.67 4.30
N LYS A 453 3.41 -15.90 5.06
CA LYS A 453 2.23 -15.02 5.10
C LYS A 453 2.53 -13.63 5.65
N ASN A 454 3.48 -13.53 6.57
CA ASN A 454 3.83 -12.27 7.23
C ASN A 454 4.93 -11.49 6.51
N ALA A 455 5.74 -12.14 5.68
CA ALA A 455 6.85 -11.51 4.98
C ALA A 455 6.32 -10.65 3.83
N THR A 456 6.65 -9.36 3.85
CA THR A 456 6.40 -8.44 2.72
C THR A 456 7.72 -7.78 2.32
N VAL A 457 7.73 -7.06 1.20
CA VAL A 457 8.96 -6.45 0.65
C VAL A 457 8.83 -4.94 0.60
N ILE A 458 9.92 -4.25 0.94
CA ILE A 458 10.12 -2.83 0.63
C ILE A 458 11.29 -2.65 -0.31
N THR A 459 11.28 -1.54 -1.04
CA THR A 459 12.28 -1.21 -2.06
C THR A 459 12.97 0.10 -1.73
N ASP A 460 14.29 0.17 -1.90
CA ASP A 460 15.05 1.42 -1.79
C ASP A 460 15.00 2.24 -3.11
N PRO A 461 15.50 3.50 -3.14
CA PRO A 461 15.52 4.30 -4.37
C PRO A 461 16.33 3.70 -5.53
N ALA A 462 17.26 2.78 -5.24
CA ALA A 462 18.07 2.07 -6.23
C ALA A 462 17.38 0.80 -6.77
N GLY A 463 16.17 0.48 -6.30
CA GLY A 463 15.41 -0.70 -6.72
C GLY A 463 15.76 -1.98 -5.96
N ASN A 464 16.59 -1.92 -4.92
CA ASN A 464 16.93 -3.09 -4.10
C ASN A 464 15.79 -3.44 -3.15
N ARG A 465 15.61 -4.74 -2.90
CA ARG A 465 14.52 -5.28 -2.09
C ARG A 465 15.03 -5.87 -0.78
N LYS A 466 14.25 -5.75 0.29
CA LYS A 466 14.44 -6.52 1.53
C LYS A 466 13.12 -6.89 2.17
N PHE A 467 13.13 -7.93 3.01
CA PHE A 467 11.96 -8.29 3.79
C PHE A 467 11.66 -7.28 4.89
N VAL A 468 10.37 -7.10 5.14
CA VAL A 468 9.82 -6.45 6.33
C VAL A 468 8.60 -7.23 6.81
N LYS A 469 8.23 -7.02 8.07
CA LYS A 469 7.03 -7.60 8.66
C LYS A 469 5.80 -6.87 8.10
N GLY A 470 4.80 -7.62 7.62
CA GLY A 470 3.54 -7.04 7.16
C GLY A 470 2.76 -6.35 8.28
N LYS A 471 2.83 -6.89 9.50
CA LYS A 471 2.28 -6.32 10.73
C LYS A 471 3.34 -6.35 11.83
N SER A 472 3.30 -5.43 12.79
CA SER A 472 4.25 -5.35 13.90
C SER A 472 4.33 -6.64 14.72
N SER A 473 3.20 -7.34 14.89
CA SER A 473 3.12 -8.64 15.58
C SER A 473 3.51 -9.84 14.73
N GLY A 474 3.69 -9.68 13.41
CA GLY A 474 4.09 -10.77 12.51
C GLY A 474 5.51 -11.27 12.79
N ARG A 475 5.77 -12.54 12.48
CA ARG A 475 7.11 -13.14 12.48
C ARG A 475 7.49 -13.53 11.07
N ILE A 476 8.72 -13.25 10.67
CA ILE A 476 9.24 -13.46 9.30
C ILE A 476 10.58 -14.20 9.30
N ASP A 477 11.04 -14.59 10.48
CA ASP A 477 12.39 -15.03 10.79
C ASP A 477 12.74 -16.29 9.96
N GLY A 478 11.77 -17.19 9.78
CA GLY A 478 11.90 -18.33 8.86
C GLY A 478 12.08 -17.96 7.39
N MET A 479 11.43 -16.90 6.91
CA MET A 479 11.61 -16.41 5.53
C MET A 479 12.95 -15.69 5.35
N VAL A 480 13.40 -14.96 6.37
CA VAL A 480 14.72 -14.33 6.38
C VAL A 480 15.80 -15.41 6.33
N ALA A 481 15.72 -16.41 7.20
CA ALA A 481 16.62 -17.58 7.18
C ALA A 481 16.58 -18.33 5.85
N LEU A 482 15.40 -18.57 5.26
CA LEU A 482 15.28 -19.21 3.95
C LEU A 482 15.97 -18.37 2.84
N ALA A 483 15.74 -17.06 2.81
CA ALA A 483 16.40 -16.19 1.84
C ALA A 483 17.92 -16.18 2.02
N MET A 484 18.41 -16.14 3.25
CA MET A 484 19.84 -16.22 3.56
C MET A 484 20.45 -17.55 3.08
N SER A 485 19.75 -18.67 3.28
CA SER A 485 20.15 -19.99 2.80
C SER A 485 20.30 -20.03 1.28
N ILE A 486 19.30 -19.55 0.55
CA ILE A 486 19.34 -19.44 -0.92
C ILE A 486 20.44 -18.48 -1.37
N GLY A 487 20.62 -17.35 -0.69
CA GLY A 487 21.67 -16.39 -0.99
C GLY A 487 23.07 -16.99 -0.82
N ALA A 488 23.29 -17.78 0.24
CA ALA A 488 24.54 -18.49 0.47
C ALA A 488 24.83 -19.51 -0.64
N GLN A 489 23.81 -20.26 -1.07
CA GLN A 489 23.93 -21.18 -2.20
C GLN A 489 24.35 -20.45 -3.48
N THR A 490 23.68 -19.36 -3.83
CA THR A 490 24.00 -18.61 -5.05
C THR A 490 25.41 -18.02 -5.01
N SER A 491 25.86 -17.50 -3.87
CA SER A 491 27.22 -16.96 -3.74
C SER A 491 28.27 -18.06 -3.92
N ASP A 492 28.05 -19.21 -3.31
CA ASP A 492 28.94 -20.36 -3.36
C ASP A 492 29.05 -20.97 -4.78
N GLU A 493 27.93 -21.07 -5.50
CA GLU A 493 27.89 -21.51 -6.91
C GLU A 493 28.64 -20.55 -7.86
N VAL A 494 28.62 -19.25 -7.56
CA VAL A 494 29.36 -18.23 -8.33
C VAL A 494 30.86 -18.31 -8.09
N GLU A 495 31.29 -18.56 -6.85
CA GLU A 495 32.70 -18.74 -6.50
C GLU A 495 33.28 -19.98 -7.19
N GLU A 496 32.56 -21.12 -7.21
CA GLU A 496 33.01 -22.31 -7.95
C GLU A 496 33.13 -22.07 -9.46
N GLN A 497 32.20 -21.35 -10.08
CA GLN A 497 32.28 -21.03 -11.52
C GLN A 497 33.38 -20.03 -11.85
N GLY A 498 33.73 -19.15 -10.91
CA GLY A 498 34.89 -18.25 -11.02
C GLY A 498 36.22 -19.02 -11.01
N ASP A 499 36.34 -20.01 -10.12
CA ASP A 499 37.54 -20.82 -9.94
C ASP A 499 37.80 -21.77 -11.14
N VAL A 500 36.75 -22.26 -11.79
CA VAL A 500 36.86 -23.09 -13.02
C VAL A 500 37.42 -22.29 -14.20
N ASN A 501 37.15 -20.98 -14.29
CA ASN A 501 37.74 -20.14 -15.34
C ASN A 501 39.25 -19.93 -15.11
N ASP A 502 39.70 -19.84 -13.85
CA ASP A 502 41.15 -19.77 -13.52
C ASP A 502 41.87 -21.10 -13.86
N PHE A 503 41.19 -22.24 -13.80
CA PHE A 503 41.73 -23.53 -14.24
C PHE A 503 41.92 -23.60 -15.77
N ILE A 504 41.03 -22.97 -16.56
CA ILE A 504 41.14 -22.91 -18.03
C ILE A 504 42.29 -21.98 -18.47
N TYR A 505 42.55 -20.90 -17.74
CA TYR A 505 43.66 -19.98 -18.07
C TYR A 505 45.05 -20.54 -17.71
N ASN A 506 45.16 -21.43 -16.72
CA ASN A 506 46.43 -22.09 -16.37
C ASN A 506 46.80 -23.29 -17.27
N PHE A 507 45.87 -23.82 -18.07
CA PHE A 507 46.15 -24.91 -19.02
C PHE A 507 46.66 -24.43 -20.39
N LEU A 508 46.61 -23.12 -20.66
CA LEU A 508 47.10 -22.51 -21.91
C LEU A 508 48.51 -21.91 -21.79
N SER A 509 49.21 -22.14 -20.67
CA SER A 509 50.56 -21.64 -20.42
C SER A 509 51.63 -22.75 -20.26
N VAL A 510 51.51 -23.87 -20.99
CA VAL A 510 52.59 -24.86 -21.15
C VAL A 510 53.02 -24.97 -22.60
#